data_AF-A0A9P9Z0U3-F1
#
_entry.id   AF-A0A9P9Z0U3-F1
#
_cell.length_a   1.000
_cell.length_b   1.000
_cell.length_c   1.000
_cell.angle_alpha   90.00
_cell.angle_beta   90.00
_cell.angle_gamma   90.00
#
_symmetry.space_group_name_H-M   'P 1'
#
loop_
_entity.id
_entity.type
_entity.pdbx_description
1 polymer ?
#
loop_
_entity_poly.entity_id
_entity_poly.type
_entity_poly.pdbx_seq_one_letter_code
_entity_poly.pdbx_strand_id
1 'polypeptide(L)'
;MNSSLVILLISALALVQANTLRGSKQEDSSGTQEYIVSLDHPHSPRWPCEVAHYPEAYVLMHKVDKRLERIDSEDTKVRITNYAAGLLRQCILDGQMDEHCVKRSIGFTMSFIHHQRRQENRL
;
A
#
# COMPACT_ATOMS: atom_id res chain seq x y z
N MET A 1 -45.08 25.55 20.35
CA MET A 1 -44.06 25.43 19.28
C MET A 1 -42.76 24.92 19.88
N ASN A 2 -42.62 23.62 20.15
CA ASN A 2 -41.35 23.01 20.62
C ASN A 2 -41.22 21.51 20.23
N SER A 3 -42.18 20.94 19.51
CA SER A 3 -42.22 19.49 19.18
C SER A 3 -41.90 19.18 17.72
N SER A 4 -41.12 20.04 17.06
CA SER A 4 -40.71 19.84 15.66
C SER A 4 -39.21 19.55 15.50
N LEU A 5 -38.41 19.77 16.55
CA LEU A 5 -36.94 19.65 16.50
C LEU A 5 -36.43 18.22 16.75
N VAL A 6 -37.22 17.36 17.40
CA VAL A 6 -36.80 15.98 17.73
C VAL A 6 -36.86 15.06 16.50
N ILE A 7 -37.76 15.33 15.55
CA ILE A 7 -37.97 14.48 14.37
C ILE A 7 -36.87 14.69 13.31
N LEU A 8 -36.25 15.88 13.24
CA LEU A 8 -35.16 16.15 12.29
C LEU A 8 -33.80 15.54 12.69
N LEU A 9 -33.63 15.09 13.95
CA LEU A 9 -32.38 14.53 14.45
C LEU A 9 -32.22 13.02 14.19
N ILE A 10 -33.31 12.31 13.87
CA ILE A 10 -33.29 10.84 13.67
C ILE A 10 -33.01 10.48 12.21
N SER A 11 -33.27 11.38 11.25
CA SER A 11 -33.12 11.11 9.81
C SER A 11 -31.67 11.15 9.29
N ALA A 12 -30.68 11.55 10.11
CA ALA A 12 -29.27 11.62 9.70
C ALA A 12 -28.45 10.35 10.06
N LEU A 13 -28.97 9.45 10.91
CA LEU A 13 -28.23 8.27 11.39
C LEU A 13 -28.52 6.98 10.61
N ALA A 14 -29.43 6.99 9.63
CA ALA A 14 -29.79 5.81 8.85
C ALA A 14 -29.06 5.66 7.49
N LEU A 15 -28.19 6.60 7.11
CA LEU A 15 -27.50 6.59 5.80
C LEU A 15 -26.06 6.03 5.83
N VAL A 16 -25.58 5.50 6.96
CA VAL A 16 -24.21 4.97 7.10
C VAL A 16 -24.11 3.43 6.92
N GLN A 17 -25.22 2.71 6.76
CA GLN A 17 -25.18 1.23 6.62
C GLN A 17 -25.56 0.71 5.22
N ALA A 18 -25.25 1.44 4.15
CA ALA A 18 -25.51 1.00 2.78
C ALA A 18 -24.25 0.61 1.98
N ASN A 19 -23.18 0.11 2.62
CA ASN A 19 -22.01 -0.33 1.86
C ASN A 19 -21.28 -1.60 2.36
N THR A 20 -21.92 -2.43 3.16
CA THR A 20 -21.36 -3.74 3.57
C THR A 20 -22.24 -4.88 3.07
N LEU A 21 -22.51 -4.93 1.77
CA LEU A 21 -23.07 -6.12 1.12
C LEU A 21 -22.64 -6.12 -0.35
N ARG A 22 -21.41 -6.57 -0.60
CA ARG A 22 -21.02 -7.04 -1.93
C ARG A 22 -20.00 -8.16 -1.82
N GLY A 23 -20.46 -9.38 -2.08
CA GLY A 23 -19.63 -10.46 -2.59
C GLY A 23 -19.21 -11.53 -1.58
N SER A 24 -20.14 -12.43 -1.27
CA SER A 24 -19.83 -13.81 -0.92
C SER A 24 -19.27 -14.54 -2.16
N LYS A 25 -18.08 -15.13 -1.99
CA LYS A 25 -17.50 -16.32 -2.67
C LYS A 25 -16.11 -16.50 -2.05
N GLN A 26 -15.98 -17.21 -0.93
CA GLN A 26 -15.64 -18.64 -0.89
C GLN A 26 -14.62 -19.03 -1.96
N GLU A 27 -13.35 -19.10 -1.57
CA GLU A 27 -12.45 -20.20 -1.89
C GLU A 27 -11.54 -20.44 -0.68
N ASP A 28 -11.78 -21.55 0.00
CA ASP A 28 -10.82 -22.14 0.92
C ASP A 28 -9.53 -22.40 0.15
N SER A 29 -8.43 -21.83 0.60
CA SER A 29 -7.10 -22.31 0.27
C SER A 29 -6.29 -22.28 1.54
N SER A 30 -6.44 -23.37 2.31
CA SER A 30 -5.41 -23.85 3.21
C SER A 30 -4.16 -24.18 2.37
N GLY A 31 -3.41 -23.15 2.01
CA GLY A 31 -2.04 -23.26 1.55
C GLY A 31 -1.15 -22.93 2.73
N THR A 32 -1.06 -23.85 3.69
CA THR A 32 0.08 -23.89 4.63
C THR A 32 1.30 -24.21 3.79
N GLN A 33 1.82 -23.20 3.10
CA GLN A 33 3.08 -23.31 2.38
C GLN A 33 4.14 -23.22 3.47
N GLU A 34 4.69 -24.38 3.81
CA GLU A 34 5.85 -24.54 4.67
C GLU A 34 6.85 -23.44 4.38
N TYR A 35 6.92 -22.49 5.30
CA TYR A 35 7.91 -21.42 5.31
C TYR A 35 9.24 -22.09 5.64
N ILE A 36 9.85 -22.70 4.63
CA ILE A 36 11.28 -23.00 4.66
C ILE A 36 11.95 -21.62 4.74
N VAL A 37 12.26 -21.22 5.98
CA VAL A 37 13.20 -20.16 6.32
C VAL A 37 14.54 -20.58 5.73
N SER A 38 14.75 -20.33 4.44
CA SER A 38 16.09 -20.24 3.89
C SER A 38 16.69 -18.96 4.47
N LEU A 39 17.51 -19.17 5.49
CA LEU A 39 18.31 -18.18 6.20
C LEU A 39 19.47 -17.68 5.31
N ASP A 40 19.13 -17.18 4.12
CA ASP A 40 19.98 -16.35 3.28
C ASP A 40 19.08 -15.20 2.88
N HIS A 41 19.17 -14.10 3.62
CA HIS A 41 18.35 -12.92 3.38
C HIS A 41 18.61 -12.44 1.94
N PRO A 42 17.67 -12.60 0.98
CA PRO A 42 17.95 -12.24 -0.39
C PRO A 42 18.03 -10.73 -0.44
N HIS A 43 19.26 -10.21 -0.51
CA HIS A 43 19.50 -8.79 -0.69
C HIS A 43 18.79 -8.37 -1.98
N SER A 44 17.70 -7.62 -1.83
CA SER A 44 17.02 -7.06 -2.96
C SER A 44 17.95 -6.04 -3.60
N PRO A 45 18.40 -6.23 -4.85
CA PRO A 45 19.47 -5.42 -5.44
C PRO A 45 19.09 -3.94 -5.58
N ARG A 46 17.78 -3.64 -5.58
CA ARG A 46 17.24 -2.29 -5.72
C ARG A 46 16.80 -1.67 -4.39
N TRP A 47 16.49 -2.48 -3.38
CA TRP A 47 15.82 -1.99 -2.18
C TRP A 47 16.77 -1.94 -0.98
N PRO A 48 16.70 -0.88 -0.16
CA PRO A 48 17.56 -0.79 1.01
C PRO A 48 17.34 -1.94 2.00
N CYS A 49 18.42 -2.49 2.55
CA CYS A 49 18.37 -3.63 3.48
C CYS A 49 17.49 -3.36 4.71
N GLU A 50 17.44 -2.10 5.17
CA GLU A 50 16.64 -1.71 6.33
C GLU A 50 15.12 -1.82 6.11
N VAL A 51 14.66 -1.94 4.87
CA VAL A 51 13.23 -2.20 4.57
C VAL A 51 13.00 -3.56 3.93
N ALA A 52 14.00 -4.10 3.21
CA ALA A 52 13.87 -5.33 2.43
C ALA A 52 13.80 -6.62 3.26
N HIS A 53 14.06 -6.58 4.57
CA HIS A 53 13.94 -7.74 5.46
C HIS A 53 12.56 -7.92 6.08
N TYR A 54 11.69 -6.94 5.97
CA TYR A 54 10.31 -7.04 6.44
C TYR A 54 9.44 -7.70 5.35
N PRO A 55 8.83 -8.86 5.60
CA PRO A 55 7.90 -9.49 4.66
C PRO A 55 6.75 -8.57 4.26
N GLU A 56 6.30 -7.70 5.17
CA GLU A 56 5.22 -6.74 4.96
C GLU A 56 5.56 -5.76 3.82
N ALA A 57 6.84 -5.39 3.67
CA ALA A 57 7.29 -4.47 2.63
C ALA A 57 7.08 -5.03 1.21
N TYR A 58 7.06 -6.37 1.06
CA TYR A 58 7.14 -7.02 -0.26
C TYR A 58 5.98 -6.67 -1.16
N VAL A 59 4.78 -6.43 -0.60
CA VAL A 59 3.62 -6.05 -1.39
C VAL A 59 3.81 -4.71 -2.10
N LEU A 60 4.42 -3.72 -1.42
CA LEU A 60 4.72 -2.42 -2.03
C LEU A 60 5.92 -2.55 -2.96
N MET A 61 6.98 -3.23 -2.52
CA MET A 61 8.21 -3.42 -3.31
C MET A 61 7.92 -4.06 -4.66
N HIS A 62 7.22 -5.20 -4.64
CA HIS A 62 6.83 -5.92 -5.85
C HIS A 62 5.98 -5.06 -6.80
N LYS A 63 5.00 -4.32 -6.26
CA LYS A 63 4.16 -3.42 -7.06
C LYS A 63 4.99 -2.32 -7.71
N VAL A 64 5.92 -1.73 -6.97
CA VAL A 64 6.80 -0.68 -7.49
C VAL A 64 7.72 -1.25 -8.57
N ASP A 65 8.39 -2.37 -8.32
CA ASP A 65 9.27 -3.01 -9.31
C ASP A 65 8.54 -3.27 -10.64
N LYS A 66 7.31 -3.78 -10.58
CA LYS A 66 6.47 -3.98 -11.77
C LYS A 66 6.13 -2.69 -12.52
N ARG A 67 6.08 -1.54 -11.84
CA ARG A 67 5.91 -0.24 -12.50
C ARG A 67 7.20 0.28 -13.10
N LEU A 68 8.33 0.03 -12.42
CA LEU A 68 9.66 0.44 -12.87
C LEU A 68 10.11 -0.30 -14.14
N GLU A 69 9.69 -1.54 -14.34
CA GLU A 69 9.92 -2.31 -15.59
C GLU A 69 9.45 -1.57 -16.86
N ARG A 70 8.52 -0.60 -16.72
CA ARG A 70 7.92 0.16 -17.83
C ARG A 70 8.38 1.61 -17.90
N ILE A 71 9.48 1.94 -17.24
CA ILE A 71 10.08 3.28 -17.23
C ILE A 71 11.50 3.12 -17.78
N ASP A 72 11.92 3.97 -18.71
CA ASP A 72 13.25 3.85 -19.29
C ASP A 72 14.31 4.64 -18.49
N SER A 73 13.91 5.80 -17.95
CA SER A 73 14.78 6.67 -17.15
C SER A 73 15.19 6.02 -15.83
N GLU A 74 16.47 5.65 -15.70
CA GLU A 74 17.05 5.14 -14.45
C GLU A 74 16.97 6.16 -13.31
N ASP A 75 17.14 7.45 -13.61
CA ASP A 75 16.99 8.53 -12.63
C ASP A 75 15.56 8.60 -12.07
N THR A 76 14.54 8.43 -12.93
CA THR A 76 13.15 8.33 -12.48
C THR A 76 12.91 7.06 -11.65
N LYS A 77 13.50 5.91 -12.03
CA LYS A 77 13.43 4.68 -11.23
C LYS A 77 14.02 4.87 -9.84
N VAL A 78 15.18 5.51 -9.73
CA VAL A 78 15.85 5.80 -8.45
C VAL A 78 14.98 6.73 -7.59
N ARG A 79 14.44 7.82 -8.16
CA ARG A 79 13.51 8.70 -7.43
C ARG A 79 12.29 7.96 -6.86
N ILE A 80 11.64 7.14 -7.68
CA ILE A 80 10.46 6.37 -7.26
C ILE A 80 10.83 5.37 -6.16
N THR A 81 11.95 4.66 -6.32
CA THR A 81 12.43 3.69 -5.33
C THR A 81 12.72 4.37 -4.00
N ASN A 82 13.43 5.50 -4.03
CA ASN A 82 13.76 6.27 -2.82
C ASN A 82 12.50 6.80 -2.13
N TYR A 83 11.51 7.28 -2.88
CA TYR A 83 10.23 7.71 -2.34
C TYR A 83 9.49 6.56 -1.64
N ALA A 84 9.38 5.40 -2.31
CA ALA A 84 8.72 4.23 -1.75
C ALA A 84 9.46 3.69 -0.50
N ALA A 85 10.79 3.63 -0.53
CA ALA A 85 11.60 3.24 0.62
C ALA A 85 11.44 4.22 1.79
N GLY A 86 11.32 5.52 1.51
CA GLY A 86 11.03 6.54 2.51
C GLY A 86 9.71 6.29 3.25
N LEU A 87 8.65 5.93 2.52
CA LEU A 87 7.37 5.54 3.11
C LEU A 87 7.47 4.25 3.93
N LEU A 88 8.19 3.23 3.42
CA LEU A 88 8.41 2.00 4.17
C LEU A 88 9.14 2.24 5.49
N ARG A 89 10.15 3.11 5.51
CA ARG A 89 10.85 3.47 6.76
C ARG A 89 9.91 4.12 7.79
N GLN A 90 8.93 4.91 7.33
CA GLN A 90 7.92 5.51 8.22
C GLN A 90 6.94 4.48 8.80
N CYS A 91 6.82 3.31 8.17
CA CYS A 91 5.99 2.22 8.67
C CYS A 91 6.71 1.32 9.68
N ILE A 92 7.99 1.58 9.97
CA ILE A 92 8.74 0.83 10.99
C ILE A 92 8.47 1.47 12.35
N LEU A 93 7.86 0.71 13.26
CA LEU A 93 7.58 1.08 14.64
C LEU A 93 8.08 -0.05 15.55
N ASP A 94 8.90 0.30 16.55
CA ASP A 94 9.45 -0.64 17.54
C ASP A 94 10.13 -1.89 16.92
N GLY A 95 10.80 -1.72 15.78
CA GLY A 95 11.51 -2.80 15.08
C GLY A 95 10.59 -3.75 14.31
N GLN A 96 9.31 -3.40 14.14
CA GLN A 96 8.35 -4.12 13.31
C GLN A 96 7.78 -3.20 12.23
N MET A 97 7.36 -3.77 11.11
CA MET A 97 6.73 -2.99 10.04
C MET A 97 5.21 -3.12 10.12
N ASP A 98 4.51 -1.99 10.26
CA ASP A 98 3.05 -1.95 10.32
C ASP A 98 2.42 -2.23 8.94
N GLU A 99 1.78 -3.39 8.80
CA GLU A 99 1.18 -3.85 7.53
C GLU A 99 0.13 -2.85 7.00
N HIS A 100 -0.65 -2.24 7.88
CA HIS A 100 -1.68 -1.29 7.49
C HIS A 100 -1.09 0.01 6.91
N CYS A 101 0.01 0.49 7.49
CA CYS A 101 0.81 1.61 6.99
C CYS A 101 1.40 1.27 5.61
N VAL A 102 1.93 0.06 5.42
CA VAL A 102 2.43 -0.38 4.10
C VAL A 102 1.31 -0.38 3.06
N LYS A 103 0.13 -0.95 3.40
CA LYS A 103 -1.04 -0.96 2.52
C LYS A 103 -1.47 0.45 2.12
N ARG A 104 -1.48 1.40 3.07
CA ARG A 104 -1.77 2.82 2.80
C ARG A 104 -0.72 3.43 1.87
N SER A 105 0.56 3.13 2.09
CA SER A 105 1.68 3.64 1.31
C SER A 105 1.61 3.29 -0.18
N ILE A 106 0.97 2.17 -0.54
CA ILE A 106 0.70 1.82 -1.94
C ILE A 106 -0.03 2.94 -2.68
N GLY A 107 -1.07 3.53 -2.08
CA GLY A 107 -1.84 4.60 -2.70
C GLY A 107 -0.99 5.85 -2.97
N PHE A 108 -0.15 6.23 -2.00
CA PHE A 108 0.76 7.37 -2.12
C PHE A 108 1.82 7.13 -3.19
N THR A 109 2.47 5.95 -3.18
CA THR A 109 3.49 5.60 -4.18
C THR A 109 2.93 5.55 -5.59
N MET A 110 1.78 4.91 -5.80
CA MET A 110 1.17 4.86 -7.14
C MET A 110 0.78 6.25 -7.65
N SER A 111 0.28 7.12 -6.76
CA SER A 111 -0.03 8.51 -7.09
C SER A 111 1.22 9.30 -7.50
N PHE A 112 2.32 9.11 -6.76
CA PHE A 112 3.62 9.72 -7.08
C PHE A 112 4.15 9.27 -8.45
N ILE A 113 4.13 7.97 -8.74
CA ILE A 113 4.57 7.43 -10.05
C ILE A 113 3.73 8.04 -11.19
N HIS A 114 2.43 8.10 -11.01
CA HIS A 114 1.54 8.68 -12.01
C HIS A 114 1.79 10.18 -12.22
N HIS A 115 2.12 10.92 -11.15
CA HIS A 115 2.53 12.32 -11.27
C HIS A 115 3.84 12.46 -12.06
N GLN A 116 4.86 11.65 -11.76
CA GLN A 116 6.14 11.66 -12.48
C GLN A 116 5.93 11.45 -14.00
N ARG A 117 5.16 10.44 -14.39
CA ARG A 117 4.85 10.16 -15.81
C ARG A 117 4.15 11.33 -16.51
N ARG A 118 3.26 12.04 -15.80
CA ARG A 118 2.60 13.21 -16.38
C ARG A 118 3.56 14.38 -16.61
N GLN A 119 4.58 14.53 -15.78
CA GLN A 119 5.58 15.58 -15.95
C GLN A 119 6.53 15.26 -17.11
N GLU A 120 6.95 13.99 -17.24
CA GLU A 120 7.79 13.54 -18.37
C GLU A 120 7.09 13.74 -19.71
N ASN A 121 5.78 13.48 -19.81
CA ASN A 121 5.01 13.65 -21.06
C ASN A 121 4.68 15.12 -21.40
N ARG A 122 4.99 16.08 -20.53
CA ARG A 122 4.75 17.52 -20.77
C ARG A 122 5.96 18.23 -21.36
N LEU A 123 7.13 17.57 -21.33
CA LEU A 123 8.39 18.03 -21.90
C LEU A 123 8.55 17.46 -23.31
#